data_AF-A0A292YIU9-F1
#
_entry.id   AF-A0A292YIU9-F1
#
_cell.length_a   1.000
_cell.length_b   1.000
_cell.length_c   1.000
_cell.angle_alpha   90.00
_cell.angle_beta   90.00
_cell.angle_gamma   90.00
#
_symmetry.space_group_name_H-M   'P 1'
#
loop_
_entity.id
_entity.type
_entity.pdbx_description
1 polymer ?
#
loop_
_entity_poly.entity_id
_entity_poly.type
_entity_poly.pdbx_seq_one_letter_code
_entity_poly.pdbx_strand_id
1 'polypeptide(L)' 'MKVSTTEELRNFKKTGFELIKNCRIRNVINPLLADHVVREAEHFLFMIRILEERLKQKQKETHI' A
#
# COMPACT_ATOMS: atom_id res chain seq x y z
N MET A 1 3.22 8.11 10.11
CA MET A 1 2.43 6.91 9.78
C MET A 1 3.41 5.74 9.68
N LYS A 2 3.19 4.63 10.40
CA LYS A 2 4.13 3.50 10.41
C LYS A 2 3.99 2.68 9.12
N VAL A 3 5.09 2.27 8.51
CA VAL A 3 5.11 1.42 7.28
C VAL A 3 4.22 0.18 7.46
N SER A 4 4.25 -0.42 8.64
CA SER A 4 3.46 -1.61 8.99
C SER A 4 1.95 -1.42 8.79
N THR A 5 1.40 -0.26 9.17
CA THR A 5 -0.04 0.02 9.03
C THR A 5 -0.45 0.10 7.55
N THR A 6 0.42 0.66 6.72
CA THR A 6 0.19 0.72 5.28
C THR A 6 0.28 -0.68 4.65
N GLU A 7 1.20 -1.52 5.11
CA GLU A 7 1.33 -2.91 4.66
C GLU A 7 0.11 -3.75 5.01
N GLU A 8 -0.41 -3.60 6.23
CA GLU A 8 -1.66 -4.21 6.68
C GLU A 8 -2.85 -3.76 5.84
N LEU A 9 -2.98 -2.44 5.58
CA LEU A 9 -4.05 -1.90 4.75
C LEU A 9 -3.99 -2.44 3.31
N ARG A 10 -2.80 -2.48 2.69
CA ARG A 10 -2.61 -3.08 1.36
C ARG A 10 -3.04 -4.55 1.38
N ASN A 11 -2.61 -5.31 2.39
CA ASN A 11 -2.97 -6.73 2.51
C ASN A 11 -4.48 -6.92 2.65
N PHE A 12 -5.14 -6.11 3.48
CA PHE A 12 -6.60 -6.10 3.60
C PHE A 12 -7.28 -5.84 2.26
N LYS A 13 -6.85 -4.81 1.52
CA LYS A 13 -7.38 -4.49 0.19
C LYS A 13 -7.16 -5.63 -0.81
N LYS A 14 -6.00 -6.29 -0.77
CA LYS A 14 -5.67 -7.43 -1.64
C LYS A 14 -6.57 -8.64 -1.36
N THR A 15 -6.77 -8.96 -0.08
CA THR A 15 -7.75 -9.99 0.32
C THR A 15 -9.16 -9.62 -0.12
N GLY A 16 -9.56 -8.36 0.07
CA GLY A 16 -10.85 -7.85 -0.41
C GLY A 16 -11.03 -8.01 -1.91
N PHE A 17 -10.02 -7.65 -2.71
CA PHE A 17 -10.02 -7.83 -4.15
C PHE A 17 -10.21 -9.30 -4.56
N GLU A 18 -9.46 -10.23 -3.96
CA GLU A 18 -9.61 -11.66 -4.27
C GLU A 18 -11.00 -12.20 -3.90
N LEU A 19 -11.57 -11.74 -2.78
CA LEU A 19 -12.92 -12.12 -2.39
C LEU A 19 -13.99 -11.54 -3.34
N ILE A 20 -13.83 -10.29 -3.78
CA ILE A 20 -14.74 -9.64 -4.75
C ILE A 20 -14.65 -10.35 -6.11
N LYS A 21 -13.44 -10.54 -6.62
CA LYS A 21 -13.17 -11.19 -7.92
C LYS A 21 -13.73 -12.60 -8.01
N ASN A 22 -13.68 -13.36 -6.91
CA ASN A 22 -14.19 -14.72 -6.84
C ASN A 22 -15.64 -14.81 -6.33
N CYS A 23 -16.37 -13.69 -6.25
CA CYS A 23 -17.76 -13.62 -5.78
C CYS A 23 -17.99 -14.26 -4.38
N ARG A 24 -16.99 -14.17 -3.48
CA ARG A 24 -17.02 -14.79 -2.14
C ARG A 24 -17.52 -13.87 -1.02
N ILE A 25 -17.82 -12.61 -1.31
CA ILE A 25 -18.40 -11.65 -0.36
C ILE A 25 -19.49 -10.80 -1.01
N ARG A 26 -20.49 -10.42 -0.23
CA ARG A 26 -21.50 -9.44 -0.66
C ARG A 26 -20.91 -8.04 -0.64
N ASN A 27 -20.96 -7.35 -1.78
CA ASN A 27 -20.41 -6.01 -1.95
C ASN A 27 -21.06 -5.31 -3.15
N VAL A 28 -20.81 -4.00 -3.31
CA VAL A 28 -21.24 -3.18 -4.47
C VAL A 28 -20.05 -2.64 -5.27
N ILE A 29 -18.86 -3.18 -5.02
CA ILE A 29 -17.59 -2.66 -5.50
C ILE A 29 -17.23 -3.32 -6.82
N ASN A 30 -16.97 -2.53 -7.85
CA ASN A 30 -16.48 -3.07 -9.13
C ASN A 30 -15.10 -3.74 -8.91
N PRO A 31 -14.87 -4.98 -9.41
CA PRO A 31 -13.57 -5.66 -9.27
C PRO A 31 -12.37 -4.83 -9.76
N LEU A 32 -12.54 -4.01 -10.80
CA LEU A 32 -11.50 -3.10 -11.30
C LEU A 32 -11.16 -1.99 -10.31
N LEU A 33 -12.16 -1.48 -9.58
CA LEU A 33 -11.94 -0.50 -8.50
C LEU A 33 -11.17 -1.15 -7.34
N ALA A 34 -11.53 -2.37 -6.97
CA ALA A 34 -10.83 -3.11 -5.92
C ALA A 34 -9.36 -3.37 -6.29
N ASP A 35 -9.08 -3.77 -7.54
CA ASP A 35 -7.71 -3.89 -8.07
C ASP A 35 -6.95 -2.54 -8.04
N HIS A 36 -7.62 -1.47 -8.51
CA HIS A 36 -7.03 -0.14 -8.57
C HIS A 36 -6.51 0.34 -7.21
N VAL A 37 -7.34 0.25 -6.17
CA VAL A 37 -6.95 0.71 -4.83
C VAL A 37 -5.88 -0.17 -4.16
N VAL A 38 -5.68 -1.41 -4.63
CA VAL A 38 -4.56 -2.27 -4.23
C VAL A 38 -3.26 -1.73 -4.84
N ARG A 39 -3.25 -1.46 -6.14
CA ARG A 39 -2.08 -0.90 -6.84
C ARG A 39 -1.67 0.46 -6.29
N GLU A 40 -2.63 1.31 -5.94
CA GLU A 40 -2.34 2.59 -5.27
C GLU A 40 -1.66 2.39 -3.91
N ALA A 41 -2.12 1.42 -3.11
CA ALA A 41 -1.52 1.12 -1.82
C ALA A 41 -0.09 0.55 -1.96
N GLU A 42 0.16 -0.26 -2.99
CA GLU A 42 1.51 -0.73 -3.34
C GLU A 42 2.42 0.43 -3.76
N HIS A 43 1.93 1.32 -4.62
CA HIS A 43 2.67 2.51 -5.03
C HIS A 43 2.98 3.42 -3.84
N PHE A 44 2.04 3.57 -2.90
CA PHE A 44 2.26 4.37 -1.71
C PHE A 44 3.34 3.76 -0.78
N LEU A 45 3.39 2.44 -0.63
CA LEU A 45 4.50 1.76 0.06
C LEU A 45 5.86 1.99 -0.62
N PHE A 46 5.89 1.96 -1.96
CA PHE A 46 7.10 2.28 -2.72
C PHE A 46 7.58 3.71 -2.42
N MET A 47 6.67 4.70 -2.46
CA MET A 47 7.02 6.08 -2.14
C MET A 47 7.55 6.24 -0.71
N ILE A 48 6.94 5.58 0.28
CA ILE A 48 7.45 5.61 1.66
C ILE A 48 8.90 5.13 1.72
N ARG A 49 9.22 3.98 1.09
CA ARG A 49 10.59 3.45 1.07
C ARG A 49 11.58 4.43 0.45
N ILE A 50 11.22 5.05 -0.67
CA ILE A 50 12.06 6.08 -1.31
C ILE A 50 12.29 7.28 -0.38
N LEU A 51 11.25 7.73 0.31
CA LEU A 51 11.35 8.86 1.24
C LEU A 51 12.21 8.51 2.46
N GLU A 52 12.06 7.31 3.02
CA GLU A 52 12.88 6.84 4.13
C GLU A 52 14.37 6.76 3.75
N GLU A 53 14.70 6.27 2.56
CA GLU A 53 16.09 6.25 2.08
C GLU A 53 16.65 7.66 1.87
N ARG A 54 15.86 8.57 1.29
CA ARG A 54 16.26 9.99 1.14
C ARG A 54 16.48 10.66 2.50
N LEU A 55 15.65 10.35 3.50
CA LEU A 55 15.82 10.86 4.87
C LEU A 55 17.11 10.33 5.51
N LYS A 56 17.41 9.03 5.37
CA LYS A 56 18.66 8.43 5.88
C LYS A 56 19.90 9.07 5.23
N GLN A 57 19.85 9.34 3.93
CA GLN A 57 20.95 10.02 3.21
C GLN A 57 21.18 11.43 3.77
N LYS A 58 20.13 12.25 3.89
CA LYS A 58 20.22 13.59 4.48
C LYS A 58 20.76 13.58 5.92
N GLN A 59 20.36 12.61 6.73
CA GLN A 59 20.85 12.48 8.10
C GLN A 59 22.35 12.21 8.15
N LYS A 60 22.87 11.39 7.23
CA LYS A 60 24.32 11.12 7.10
C LYS A 60 25.09 12.37 6.68
N GLU A 61 24.56 13.15 5.73
CA GLU A 61 25.16 14.41 5.29
C GLU A 61 25.22 15.48 6.40
N THR A 62 24.25 15.48 7.32
CA THR A 62 24.14 16.49 8.40
C THR A 62 25.06 16.18 9.60
N HIS A 63 25.55 14.94 9.73
CA HIS A 63 26.42 14.51 10.82
C HIS A 63 27.90 14.37 10.40
N ILE A 64 28.28 14.99 9.27
CA ILE A 64 29.67 15.22 8.85
C ILE A 64 30.01 16.69 9.09
#